data_AF-A0A7J6QV52-F1
#
_entry.id   AF-A0A7J6QV52-F1
#
_cell.length_a   1.000
_cell.length_b   1.000
_cell.length_c   1.000
_cell.angle_alpha   90.00
_cell.angle_beta   90.00
_cell.angle_gamma   90.00
#
_symmetry.space_group_name_H-M   'P 1'
#
loop_
_entity.id
_entity.type
_entity.pdbx_description
1 polymer ?
#
loop_
_entity_poly.entity_id
_entity_poly.type
_entity_poly.pdbx_seq_one_letter_code
_entity_poly.pdbx_strand_id
1 'polypeptide(L)'
;MSASVASTVPRSYYPTRLARNVLKTTLKRMANNFAQNERVFWRDRAVIDSISKDIGRGGTWKERCDLSFAKVSPYCTAHILRSHGAANSSLSKWMLYLHGGYFCLFSPEYYYEVASKLAEESGCEGVIIPHYRRPPEHK
;
A
#
# COMPACT_ATOMS: atom_id res chain seq x y z
N MET A 1 -2.51 -32.38 -14.02
CA MET A 1 -2.65 -30.99 -14.52
C MET A 1 -3.28 -30.17 -13.41
N SER A 2 -2.48 -29.32 -12.76
CA SER A 2 -2.89 -28.53 -11.60
C SER A 2 -3.68 -27.30 -12.06
N ALA A 3 -4.92 -27.17 -11.61
CA ALA A 3 -5.72 -25.97 -11.83
C ALA A 3 -5.05 -24.81 -11.07
N SER A 4 -4.79 -23.70 -11.77
CA SER A 4 -4.30 -22.47 -11.16
C SER A 4 -5.29 -22.04 -10.09
N VAL A 5 -4.89 -22.13 -8.83
CA VAL A 5 -5.64 -21.51 -7.73
C VAL A 5 -5.59 -20.02 -8.00
N ALA A 6 -6.67 -19.47 -8.56
CA ALA A 6 -6.84 -18.04 -8.64
C ALA A 6 -6.68 -17.51 -7.20
N SER A 7 -5.65 -16.69 -6.99
CA SER A 7 -5.41 -16.00 -5.73
C SER A 7 -6.63 -15.15 -5.40
N THR A 8 -7.61 -15.73 -4.71
CA THR A 8 -8.82 -15.05 -4.26
C THR A 8 -8.41 -14.23 -3.06
N VAL A 9 -8.01 -12.99 -3.34
CA VAL A 9 -7.84 -11.98 -2.30
C VAL A 9 -9.17 -11.90 -1.51
N PRO A 10 -9.20 -12.26 -0.21
CA PRO A 10 -10.44 -12.40 0.54
C PRO A 10 -11.29 -11.14 0.52
N ARG A 11 -12.63 -11.24 0.60
CA ARG A 11 -13.52 -10.07 0.54
C ARG A 11 -13.34 -9.10 1.71
N SER A 12 -12.79 -9.56 2.84
CA SER A 12 -12.40 -8.77 4.01
C SER A 12 -11.25 -7.78 3.73
N TYR A 13 -10.53 -7.99 2.64
CA TYR A 13 -9.41 -7.18 2.18
C TYR A 13 -9.81 -5.80 1.67
N TYR A 14 -11.04 -5.69 1.22
CA TYR A 14 -11.49 -4.46 0.59
C TYR A 14 -12.06 -3.51 1.64
N PRO A 15 -11.85 -2.19 1.49
CA PRO A 15 -12.54 -1.19 2.28
C PRO A 15 -14.04 -1.50 2.37
N THR A 16 -14.65 -1.04 3.47
CA THR A 16 -16.10 -1.04 3.63
C THR A 16 -16.77 -0.54 2.36
N ARG A 17 -17.98 -1.01 2.05
CA ARG A 17 -18.68 -0.63 0.80
C ARG A 17 -18.73 0.90 0.63
N LEU A 18 -18.88 1.62 1.74
CA LEU A 18 -18.79 3.08 1.79
C LEU A 18 -17.40 3.59 1.39
N ALA A 19 -16.34 3.18 2.06
CA ALA A 19 -14.98 3.63 1.77
C ALA A 19 -14.55 3.29 0.32
N ARG A 20 -14.97 2.13 -0.20
CA ARG A 20 -14.74 1.76 -1.62
C ARG A 20 -15.47 2.69 -2.59
N ASN A 21 -16.72 3.02 -2.31
CA ASN A 21 -17.49 3.94 -3.13
C ASN A 21 -16.90 5.36 -3.09
N VAL A 22 -16.52 5.85 -1.91
CA VAL A 22 -15.85 7.15 -1.75
C VAL A 22 -14.52 7.16 -2.51
N LEU A 23 -13.71 6.12 -2.36
CA LEU A 23 -12.43 6.01 -3.06
C LEU A 23 -12.64 5.98 -4.59
N LYS A 24 -13.56 5.16 -5.09
CA LYS A 24 -13.87 5.08 -6.52
C LYS A 24 -14.34 6.42 -7.09
N THR A 25 -15.23 7.12 -6.39
CA THR A 25 -15.72 8.43 -6.82
C THR A 25 -14.62 9.49 -6.77
N THR A 26 -13.79 9.47 -5.73
CA THR A 26 -12.68 10.41 -5.56
C THR A 26 -11.62 10.18 -6.64
N LEU A 27 -11.24 8.93 -6.93
CA LEU A 27 -10.31 8.60 -8.01
C LEU A 27 -10.84 9.02 -9.38
N LYS A 28 -12.14 8.81 -9.67
CA LYS A 28 -12.76 9.30 -10.91
C LYS A 28 -12.71 10.82 -11.01
N ARG A 29 -13.03 11.52 -9.92
CA ARG A 29 -12.97 12.98 -9.87
C ARG A 29 -11.54 13.47 -10.08
N MET A 30 -10.56 12.86 -9.44
CA MET A 30 -9.16 13.21 -9.61
C MET A 30 -8.68 12.94 -11.03
N ALA A 31 -9.04 11.81 -11.64
CA ALA A 31 -8.68 11.52 -13.03
C ALA A 31 -9.22 12.58 -14.00
N ASN A 32 -10.42 13.10 -13.77
CA ASN A 32 -11.05 14.12 -14.62
C ASN A 32 -10.55 15.55 -14.34
N ASN A 33 -10.12 15.82 -13.10
CA ASN A 33 -9.73 17.16 -12.65
C ASN A 33 -8.22 17.30 -12.43
N PHE A 34 -7.43 16.27 -12.75
CA PHE A 34 -5.98 16.27 -12.55
C PHE A 34 -5.38 17.46 -13.32
N ALA A 35 -4.60 18.27 -12.61
CA ALA A 35 -4.02 19.51 -13.12
C ALA A 35 -4.99 20.65 -13.51
N GLN A 36 -6.30 20.52 -13.30
CA GLN A 36 -7.26 21.60 -13.60
C GLN A 36 -7.53 22.53 -12.41
N ASN A 37 -7.51 22.00 -11.19
CA ASN A 37 -7.73 22.79 -9.98
C ASN A 37 -6.92 22.26 -8.80
N GLU A 38 -5.90 23.02 -8.40
CA GLU A 38 -4.98 22.65 -7.33
C GLU A 38 -5.67 22.45 -5.98
N ARG A 39 -6.63 23.32 -5.62
CA ARG A 39 -7.37 23.21 -4.35
C ARG A 39 -8.20 21.93 -4.29
N VAL A 40 -8.84 21.56 -5.39
CA VAL A 40 -9.62 20.31 -5.49
C VAL A 40 -8.69 19.10 -5.41
N PHE A 41 -7.54 19.15 -6.10
CA PHE A 41 -6.52 18.11 -6.04
C PHE A 41 -6.05 17.85 -4.60
N TRP A 42 -5.69 18.90 -3.85
CA TRP A 42 -5.23 18.77 -2.47
C TRP A 42 -6.28 18.16 -1.55
N ARG A 43 -7.54 18.61 -1.67
CA ARG A 43 -8.65 18.05 -0.90
C ARG A 43 -8.84 16.56 -1.20
N ASP A 44 -8.84 16.21 -2.47
CA ASP A 44 -9.09 14.83 -2.90
C ASP A 44 -7.96 13.90 -2.48
N ARG A 45 -6.71 14.36 -2.57
CA ARG A 45 -5.54 13.64 -2.07
C ARG A 45 -5.60 13.44 -0.56
N ALA A 46 -5.99 14.46 0.22
CA ALA A 46 -6.16 14.32 1.67
C ALA A 46 -7.23 13.28 2.04
N VAL A 47 -8.35 13.24 1.30
CA VAL A 47 -9.40 12.22 1.47
C VAL A 47 -8.85 10.83 1.17
N ILE A 48 -8.10 10.66 0.08
CA ILE A 48 -7.49 9.37 -0.26
C ILE A 48 -6.47 8.94 0.79
N ASP A 49 -5.62 9.84 1.29
CA ASP A 49 -4.64 9.55 2.34
C ASP A 49 -5.33 9.13 3.65
N SER A 50 -6.44 9.77 4.02
CA SER A 50 -7.24 9.36 5.19
C SER A 50 -7.79 7.94 5.03
N ILE A 51 -8.43 7.66 3.88
CA ILE A 51 -8.98 6.34 3.58
C ILE A 51 -7.87 5.28 3.53
N SER A 52 -6.70 5.62 3.00
CA SER A 52 -5.53 4.73 2.93
C SER A 52 -5.08 4.27 4.31
N LYS A 53 -4.98 5.21 5.25
CA LYS A 53 -4.62 4.92 6.64
C LYS A 53 -5.68 4.07 7.34
N ASP A 54 -6.96 4.36 7.12
CA ASP A 54 -8.06 3.59 7.71
C ASP A 54 -8.08 2.15 7.19
N ILE A 55 -7.88 1.95 5.88
CA ILE A 55 -7.74 0.62 5.28
C ILE A 55 -6.55 -0.12 5.88
N GLY A 56 -5.38 0.51 5.90
CA GLY A 56 -4.18 -0.10 6.47
C GLY A 56 -4.33 -0.43 7.95
N ARG A 57 -5.06 0.37 8.74
CA ARG A 57 -5.32 0.06 10.16
C ARG A 57 -6.27 -1.12 10.33
N GLY A 58 -7.30 -1.22 9.49
CA GLY A 58 -8.33 -2.25 9.56
C GLY A 58 -7.98 -3.59 8.92
N GLY A 59 -6.85 -3.67 8.21
CA GLY A 59 -6.42 -4.91 7.54
C GLY A 59 -6.01 -6.04 8.48
N THR A 60 -6.11 -7.27 7.97
CA THR A 60 -5.64 -8.53 8.53
C THR A 60 -4.16 -8.84 8.24
N TRP A 61 -3.42 -7.97 7.56
CA TRP A 61 -1.98 -8.13 7.27
C TRP A 61 -1.13 -8.41 8.52
N LYS A 62 -1.59 -7.99 9.70
CA LYS A 62 -0.94 -8.22 11.01
C LYS A 62 -0.88 -9.71 11.38
N GLU A 63 -1.73 -10.54 10.77
CA GLU A 63 -1.71 -12.00 10.93
C GLU A 63 -0.53 -12.64 10.19
N ARG A 64 0.08 -11.91 9.24
CA ARG A 64 1.15 -12.41 8.37
C ARG A 64 2.50 -11.74 8.65
N CYS A 65 2.48 -10.51 9.15
CA CYS A 65 3.68 -9.69 9.25
C CYS A 65 3.72 -8.80 10.49
N ASP A 66 4.94 -8.54 10.96
CA ASP A 66 5.26 -7.48 11.90
C ASP A 66 5.61 -6.19 11.16
N LEU A 67 5.08 -5.06 11.64
CA LEU A 67 5.36 -3.74 11.10
C LEU A 67 6.45 -3.04 11.91
N SER A 68 7.46 -2.53 11.21
CA SER A 68 8.43 -1.58 11.75
C SER A 68 8.68 -0.44 10.77
N PHE A 69 9.40 0.59 11.20
CA PHE A 69 9.69 1.77 10.40
C PHE A 69 11.20 1.99 10.36
N ALA A 70 11.70 2.37 9.18
CA ALA A 70 13.09 2.77 9.01
C ALA A 70 13.18 4.15 8.38
N LYS A 71 14.13 4.95 8.85
CA LYS A 71 14.54 6.18 8.17
C LYS A 71 15.61 5.81 7.14
N VAL A 72 15.24 5.84 5.86
CA VAL A 72 16.14 5.46 4.75
C VAL A 72 17.05 6.64 4.39
N SER A 73 16.51 7.85 4.44
CA SER A 73 17.24 9.10 4.20
C SER A 73 16.58 10.25 4.95
N PRO A 74 17.14 11.48 4.93
CA PRO A 74 16.47 12.65 5.49
C PRO A 74 15.07 12.92 4.88
N TYR A 75 14.78 12.40 3.69
CA TYR A 75 13.57 12.70 2.92
C TYR A 75 12.70 11.48 2.64
N CYS A 76 13.06 10.30 3.16
CA CYS A 76 12.33 9.07 2.92
C CYS A 76 12.33 8.20 4.17
N THR A 77 11.13 7.85 4.61
CA THR A 77 10.91 6.73 5.53
C THR A 77 10.48 5.51 4.74
N ALA A 78 10.61 4.33 5.34
CA ALA A 78 10.07 3.10 4.80
C ALA A 78 9.31 2.35 5.87
N HIS A 79 8.22 1.73 5.44
CA HIS A 79 7.42 0.81 6.24
C HIS A 79 7.94 -0.59 5.93
N ILE A 80 8.33 -1.33 6.95
CA ILE A 80 8.93 -2.65 6.80
C ILE A 80 7.94 -3.66 7.37
N LEU A 81 7.43 -4.53 6.51
CA LEU A 81 6.60 -5.67 6.88
C LEU A 81 7.47 -6.93 6.86
N ARG A 82 7.84 -7.44 8.03
CA ARG A 82 8.59 -8.69 8.16
C ARG A 82 7.62 -9.85 8.27
N SER A 83 7.76 -10.85 7.40
CA SER A 83 6.91 -12.04 7.36
C SER A 83 7.14 -12.92 8.59
N HIS A 84 6.05 -13.41 9.19
CA HIS A 84 6.12 -14.42 10.26
C HIS A 84 6.59 -15.79 9.73
N GLY A 85 6.31 -16.06 8.45
CA GLY A 85 6.64 -17.34 7.79
C GLY A 85 7.97 -17.34 7.03
N ALA A 86 8.86 -16.38 7.28
CA ALA A 86 10.16 -16.29 6.61
C ALA A 86 10.91 -17.63 6.74
N ALA A 87 11.21 -18.26 5.61
CA ALA A 87 11.92 -19.54 5.61
C ALA A 87 13.29 -19.35 6.28
N ASN A 88 13.67 -20.29 7.16
CA ASN A 88 15.02 -20.44 7.74
C ASN A 88 16.06 -20.83 6.66
N SER A 89 16.03 -20.16 5.52
CA SER A 89 17.03 -20.31 4.47
C SER A 89 18.26 -19.49 4.86
N SER A 90 19.44 -19.97 4.47
CA SER A 90 20.72 -19.30 4.75
C SER A 90 20.86 -17.93 4.07
N LEU A 91 19.95 -17.57 3.17
CA LEU A 91 19.97 -16.32 2.40
C LEU A 91 18.66 -15.56 2.60
N SER A 92 18.74 -14.48 3.38
CA SER A 92 17.65 -13.54 3.53
C SER A 92 17.32 -12.86 2.19
N LYS A 93 16.04 -12.90 1.79
CA LYS A 93 15.52 -12.24 0.59
C LYS A 93 14.50 -11.20 1.00
N TRP A 94 14.68 -9.97 0.51
CA TRP A 94 13.77 -8.86 0.76
C TRP A 94 13.19 -8.34 -0.53
N MET A 95 11.94 -7.87 -0.47
CA MET A 95 11.27 -7.24 -1.60
C MET A 95 11.15 -5.74 -1.38
N LEU A 96 11.57 -4.94 -2.36
CA LEU A 96 11.30 -3.50 -2.39
C LEU A 96 10.03 -3.25 -3.19
N TYR A 97 8.99 -2.70 -2.53
CA TYR A 97 7.69 -2.45 -3.15
C TYR A 97 7.43 -0.96 -3.33
N LEU A 98 7.37 -0.51 -4.59
CA LEU A 98 6.98 0.85 -4.94
C LEU A 98 5.48 0.88 -5.20
N HIS A 99 4.75 1.59 -4.32
CA HIS A 99 3.31 1.60 -4.38
C HIS A 99 2.77 2.38 -5.59
N GLY A 100 1.54 2.03 -6.01
CA GLY A 100 0.86 2.72 -7.11
C GLY A 100 0.30 4.09 -6.70
N GLY A 101 -0.59 4.63 -7.54
CA GLY A 101 -1.24 5.92 -7.26
C GLY A 101 -0.81 7.07 -8.17
N TYR A 102 -0.40 6.77 -9.41
CA TYR A 102 0.00 7.78 -10.39
C TYR A 102 1.07 8.74 -9.83
N PHE A 103 1.96 8.21 -8.98
CA PHE A 103 2.98 8.94 -8.22
C PHE A 103 2.49 9.94 -7.19
N CYS A 104 1.25 10.42 -7.28
CA CYS A 104 0.74 11.54 -6.49
C CYS A 104 -0.31 11.15 -5.43
N LEU A 105 -0.72 9.88 -5.40
CA LEU A 105 -1.80 9.38 -4.53
C LEU A 105 -1.33 8.24 -3.64
N PHE A 106 -2.14 7.97 -2.61
CA PHE A 106 -1.99 6.90 -1.62
C PHE A 106 -0.72 7.01 -0.78
N SER A 107 -0.70 6.20 0.26
CA SER A 107 0.41 6.04 1.19
C SER A 107 0.68 4.53 1.40
N PRO A 108 1.85 4.15 1.95
CA PRO A 108 2.22 2.75 2.17
C PRO A 108 1.13 1.90 2.85
N GLU A 109 0.38 2.49 3.78
CA GLU A 109 -0.68 1.82 4.56
C GLU A 109 -1.77 1.18 3.68
N TYR A 110 -2.11 1.80 2.55
CA TYR A 110 -3.11 1.24 1.62
C TYR A 110 -2.67 -0.12 1.07
N TYR A 111 -1.37 -0.36 1.00
CA TYR A 111 -0.76 -1.52 0.33
C TYR A 111 -0.29 -2.61 1.29
N TYR A 112 -0.43 -2.44 2.61
CA TYR A 112 0.02 -3.44 3.59
C TYR A 112 -0.54 -4.83 3.33
N GLU A 113 -1.79 -4.89 2.91
CA GLU A 113 -2.44 -6.13 2.60
C GLU A 113 -1.84 -6.84 1.39
N VAL A 114 -1.56 -6.10 0.30
CA VAL A 114 -0.86 -6.66 -0.87
C VAL A 114 0.53 -7.12 -0.45
N ALA A 115 1.25 -6.25 0.25
CA ALA A 115 2.64 -6.45 0.61
C ALA A 115 2.82 -7.63 1.58
N SER A 116 1.96 -7.79 2.58
CA SER A 116 2.03 -8.92 3.51
C SER A 116 1.82 -10.26 2.80
N LYS A 117 0.87 -10.31 1.86
CA LYS A 117 0.62 -11.51 1.05
C LYS A 117 1.79 -11.80 0.11
N LEU A 118 2.37 -10.77 -0.50
CA LEU A 118 3.60 -10.93 -1.29
C LEU A 118 4.74 -11.48 -0.45
N ALA A 119 4.92 -10.99 0.79
CA ALA A 119 5.95 -11.48 1.71
C ALA A 119 5.78 -12.98 1.99
N GLU A 120 4.56 -13.39 2.34
CA GLU A 120 4.20 -14.78 2.65
C GLU A 120 4.36 -15.70 1.44
N GLU A 121 3.77 -15.35 0.29
CA GLU A 121 3.74 -16.22 -0.89
C GLU A 121 5.09 -16.30 -1.62
N SER A 122 5.94 -15.26 -1.52
CA SER A 122 7.26 -15.26 -2.16
C SER A 122 8.35 -15.95 -1.33
N GLY A 123 8.08 -16.28 -0.06
CA GLY A 123 9.08 -16.78 0.88
C GLY A 123 10.18 -15.76 1.21
N CYS A 124 9.92 -14.46 0.98
CA CYS A 124 10.80 -13.38 1.41
C CYS A 124 10.76 -13.20 2.94
N GLU A 125 11.85 -12.70 3.51
CA GLU A 125 11.88 -12.27 4.92
C GLU A 125 10.89 -11.13 5.16
N GLY A 126 10.67 -10.28 4.16
CA GLY A 126 9.69 -9.22 4.25
C GLY A 126 9.64 -8.32 3.03
N VAL A 127 8.82 -7.29 3.14
CA VAL A 127 8.63 -6.23 2.15
C VAL A 127 8.97 -4.88 2.76
N ILE A 128 9.76 -4.10 2.02
CA ILE A 128 10.10 -2.72 2.33
C ILE A 128 9.27 -1.84 1.41
N ILE A 129 8.45 -0.96 1.98
CA ILE A 129 7.58 -0.02 1.26
C ILE A 129 8.07 1.40 1.55
N PRO A 130 8.85 2.02 0.64
CA PRO A 130 9.27 3.40 0.80
C PRO A 130 8.08 4.34 0.76
N HIS A 131 8.03 5.29 1.69
CA HIS A 131 7.13 6.43 1.65
C HIS A 131 7.82 7.53 0.83
N TYR A 132 7.84 7.34 -0.49
CA TYR A 132 8.54 8.25 -1.39
C TYR A 132 7.82 9.61 -1.49
N ARG A 133 8.57 10.64 -1.87
CA ARG A 133 8.06 11.99 -2.13
C ARG A 133 7.14 11.98 -3.35
N ARG A 134 5.96 12.59 -3.22
CA ARG A 134 4.92 12.61 -4.25
C ARG A 134 4.82 14.01 -4.89
N PRO A 135 4.64 14.13 -6.21
CA PRO A 135 4.31 15.40 -6.86
C PRO A 135 2.85 15.82 -6.57
N PRO A 136 2.52 17.12 -6.71
CA PRO A 136 3.38 18.20 -7.24
C PRO A 136 4.29 18.91 -6.23
N GLU A 137 4.21 18.60 -4.93
CA GLU A 137 5.01 19.27 -3.87
C GLU A 137 6.51 19.05 -4.05
N HIS A 138 6.87 17.92 -4.65
CA HIS A 138 8.24 17.48 -4.83
C HIS A 138 8.48 17.24 -6.32
N LYS A 139 9.30 18.10 -6.92
CA LYS A 139 9.77 18.03 -8.30
C LYS A 139 11.15 17.40 -8.36
#